data_AF-A0A0R0E115-F1
#
_entry.id   AF-A0A0R0E115-F1
#
_cell.length_a   1.000
_cell.length_b   1.000
_cell.length_c   1.000
_cell.angle_alpha   90.00
_cell.angle_beta   90.00
_cell.angle_gamma   90.00
#
_symmetry.space_group_name_H-M   'P 1'
#
loop_
_entity.id
_entity.type
_entity.pdbx_description
1 polymer ?
#
loop_
_entity_poly.entity_id
_entity_poly.type
_entity_poly.pdbx_seq_one_letter_code
_entity_poly.pdbx_strand_id
1 'polypeptide(L)'
;MSRTAPRVHVDQATIERLKELQLALDAELTVELHLRDGTTRVGTLPDRPTVQQFLDPQGNEGTNGQLRIDTGDAGIHIVWLDEVERFVRLGSC
;
A
#
# COMPACT_ATOMS: atom_id res chain seq x y z
N MET A 1 21.80 -3.55 -1.12
CA MET A 1 20.97 -2.33 -1.18
C MET A 1 19.86 -2.50 -0.16
N SER A 2 20.00 -1.90 1.02
CA SER A 2 19.05 -2.04 2.13
C SER A 2 17.74 -1.32 1.82
N ARG A 3 16.63 -2.04 1.82
CA ARG A 3 15.28 -1.49 1.69
C ARG A 3 14.87 -0.92 3.04
N THR A 4 15.02 0.39 3.22
CA THR A 4 14.60 1.07 4.45
C THR A 4 13.17 1.56 4.33
N ALA A 5 12.38 1.37 5.38
CA ALA A 5 11.02 1.92 5.49
C ALA A 5 10.91 2.78 6.75
N PRO A 6 10.09 3.83 6.75
CA PRO A 6 9.88 4.66 7.94
C PRO A 6 9.21 3.87 9.08
N ARG A 7 8.39 2.86 8.75
CA ARG A 7 7.77 1.93 9.69
C ARG A 7 7.84 0.51 9.14
N VAL A 8 7.98 -0.46 10.04
CA VAL A 8 7.94 -1.88 9.73
C VAL A 8 7.02 -2.59 10.73
N HIS A 9 6.36 -3.65 10.28
CA HIS A 9 5.48 -4.45 11.12
C HIS A 9 6.02 -5.86 11.29
N VAL A 10 6.15 -6.29 12.54
CA VAL A 10 6.58 -7.64 12.90
C VAL A 10 5.41 -8.52 13.36
N ASP A 11 4.26 -7.91 13.63
CA ASP A 11 3.05 -8.61 14.06
C ASP A 11 2.42 -9.41 12.92
N GLN A 12 2.25 -10.72 13.15
CA GLN A 12 1.69 -11.63 12.17
C GLN A 12 0.32 -11.18 11.65
N ALA A 13 -0.56 -10.69 12.53
CA ALA A 13 -1.89 -10.19 12.16
C ALA A 13 -1.82 -8.99 11.21
N THR A 14 -0.85 -8.10 11.41
CA THR A 14 -0.63 -6.95 10.51
C THR A 14 -0.07 -7.42 9.17
N ILE A 15 0.86 -8.35 9.18
CA ILE A 15 1.45 -8.93 7.97
C ILE A 15 0.38 -9.62 7.12
N GLU A 16 -0.51 -10.39 7.75
CA GLU A 16 -1.63 -11.04 7.08
C GLU A 16 -2.58 -10.01 6.47
N ARG A 17 -2.96 -8.96 7.22
CA ARG A 17 -3.75 -7.84 6.67
C ARG A 17 -3.07 -7.19 5.46
N LEU A 18 -1.75 -6.97 5.49
CA LEU A 18 -1.02 -6.40 4.36
C LEU A 18 -1.05 -7.33 3.13
N LYS A 19 -0.91 -8.64 3.34
CA LYS A 19 -1.01 -9.65 2.26
C LYS A 19 -2.43 -9.76 1.71
N GLU A 20 -3.45 -9.66 2.55
CA GLU A 20 -4.84 -9.62 2.12
C GLU A 20 -5.11 -8.40 1.26
N LEU A 21 -4.63 -7.22 1.67
CA LEU A 21 -4.70 -6.00 0.86
C LEU A 21 -3.95 -6.19 -0.47
N GLN A 22 -2.78 -6.81 -0.44
CA GLN A 22 -2.00 -7.14 -1.65
C GLN A 22 -2.79 -8.01 -2.63
N LEU A 23 -3.48 -9.04 -2.13
CA LEU A 23 -4.31 -9.93 -2.94
C LEU A 23 -5.61 -9.29 -3.39
N ALA A 24 -6.14 -8.34 -2.60
CA ALA A 24 -7.40 -7.67 -2.89
C ALA A 24 -7.26 -6.53 -3.91
N LEU A 25 -6.07 -5.94 -4.00
CA LEU A 25 -5.72 -4.85 -4.90
C LEU A 25 -4.92 -5.41 -6.09
N ASP A 26 -5.62 -5.92 -7.10
CA ASP A 26 -5.00 -6.32 -8.36
C ASP A 26 -4.50 -5.11 -9.18
N ALA A 27 -3.60 -5.38 -10.12
CA ALA A 27 -3.22 -4.41 -11.13
C ALA A 27 -4.43 -4.04 -12.01
N GLU A 28 -4.41 -2.83 -12.57
CA GLU A 28 -5.45 -2.26 -13.44
C GLU A 28 -6.81 -2.04 -12.75
N LEU A 29 -6.88 -2.16 -11.42
CA LEU A 29 -8.10 -1.83 -10.66
C LEU A 29 -8.20 -0.34 -10.39
N THR A 30 -9.38 0.22 -10.63
CA THR A 30 -9.75 1.55 -10.18
C THR A 30 -10.29 1.48 -8.75
N VAL A 31 -9.59 2.14 -7.82
CA VAL A 31 -9.91 2.12 -6.40
C VAL A 31 -9.88 3.52 -5.78
N GLU A 32 -10.67 3.69 -4.74
CA GLU A 32 -10.62 4.82 -3.82
C GLU A 32 -9.93 4.37 -2.53
N LEU A 33 -8.72 4.86 -2.28
CA LEU A 33 -7.98 4.62 -1.06
C LEU A 33 -8.32 5.67 -0.02
N HIS A 34 -8.70 5.24 1.17
CA HIS A 34 -8.77 6.11 2.34
C HIS A 34 -7.57 5.84 3.23
N LEU A 35 -6.78 6.87 3.43
CA LEU A 35 -5.59 6.86 4.27
C LEU A 35 -5.95 7.24 5.70
N ARG A 36 -5.16 6.77 6.66
CA ARG A 36 -5.34 7.06 8.10
C ARG A 36 -5.18 8.53 8.46
N ASP A 37 -4.52 9.32 7.62
CA ASP A 37 -4.39 10.77 7.77
C ASP A 37 -5.70 11.51 7.38
N GLY A 38 -6.72 10.79 6.89
CA GLY A 38 -7.97 11.33 6.38
C GLY A 38 -7.92 11.66 4.88
N THR A 39 -6.75 11.55 4.25
CA THR A 39 -6.60 11.77 2.81
C THR A 39 -7.30 10.65 2.04
N THR A 40 -8.08 11.02 1.04
CA THR A 40 -8.69 10.06 0.11
C THR A 40 -8.05 10.23 -1.26
N ARG A 41 -7.68 9.11 -1.90
CA ARG A 41 -7.02 9.07 -3.21
C ARG A 41 -7.78 8.13 -4.13
N VAL A 42 -8.35 8.68 -5.18
CA VAL A 42 -9.03 7.93 -6.24
C VAL A 42 -8.10 7.81 -7.43
N GLY A 43 -7.95 6.59 -7.96
CA GLY A 43 -7.11 6.35 -9.11
C GLY A 43 -7.06 4.88 -9.50
N THR A 44 -6.26 4.59 -10.52
CA THR A 44 -6.04 3.25 -11.04
C THR A 44 -4.73 2.71 -10.53
N LEU A 45 -4.69 1.44 -10.13
CA LEU A 45 -3.46 0.78 -9.72
C LEU A 45 -2.70 0.36 -10.98
N PRO A 46 -1.53 0.96 -11.30
CA PRO A 46 -0.74 0.51 -12.44
C PRO A 46 -0.20 -0.91 -12.23
N ASP A 47 0.10 -1.26 -10.97
CA ASP A 47 0.71 -2.53 -10.59
C ASP A 47 0.13 -3.04 -9.27
N ARG A 48 0.30 -4.34 -9.03
CA ARG A 48 -0.03 -4.94 -7.73
C ARG A 48 0.82 -4.33 -6.61
N PRO A 49 0.25 -4.14 -5.41
CA PRO A 49 1.02 -3.74 -4.25
C PRO A 49 2.13 -4.74 -3.98
N THR A 50 3.26 -4.25 -3.45
CA THR A 50 4.40 -5.11 -3.11
C THR A 50 4.58 -5.11 -1.60
N VAL A 51 4.39 -6.29 -0.99
CA VAL A 51 4.69 -6.53 0.43
C VAL A 51 6.01 -7.27 0.52
N GLN A 52 6.96 -6.72 1.28
CA GLN A 52 8.31 -7.27 1.40
C GLN A 52 8.93 -6.87 2.74
N GLN A 53 10.07 -7.46 3.08
CA GLN A 53 10.79 -7.09 4.29
C GLN A 53 11.54 -5.78 4.11
N PHE A 54 11.43 -4.91 5.11
CA PHE A 54 12.10 -3.63 5.21
C PHE A 54 12.82 -3.52 6.56
N LEU A 55 13.82 -2.66 6.61
CA LEU A 55 14.51 -2.28 7.83
C LEU A 55 14.04 -0.88 8.26
N ASP A 56 13.65 -0.72 9.51
CA ASP A 56 13.34 0.59 10.05
C ASP A 56 14.63 1.38 10.42
N PRO A 57 14.52 2.69 10.74
CA PRO A 57 15.66 3.49 11.16
C PRO A 57 16.32 3.03 12.46
N GLN A 58 15.66 2.19 13.26
CA GLN A 58 16.21 1.60 14.48
C GLN A 58 16.95 0.27 14.21
N GLY A 59 16.94 -0.21 12.96
CA GLY A 59 17.55 -1.48 12.56
C GLY A 59 16.68 -2.69 12.81
N ASN A 60 15.39 -2.51 13.11
CA ASN A 60 14.47 -3.62 13.22
C ASN A 60 14.06 -4.08 11.83
N GLU A 61 14.08 -5.39 11.63
CA GLU A 61 13.57 -6.02 10.42
C GLU A 61 12.09 -6.34 10.60
N GLY A 62 11.27 -5.89 9.67
CA GLY A 62 9.85 -6.22 9.64
C GLY A 62 9.31 -6.20 8.23
N THR A 63 8.00 -6.34 8.11
CA THR A 63 7.31 -6.35 6.82
C THR A 63 6.56 -5.05 6.64
N ASN A 64 6.64 -4.49 5.45
CA ASN A 64 5.74 -3.42 5.03
C ASN A 64 5.42 -3.60 3.54
N GLY A 65 4.51 -2.80 3.00
CA GLY A 65 4.26 -2.78 1.58
C GLY A 65 4.03 -1.38 1.04
N GLN A 66 4.28 -1.25 -0.26
CA GLN A 66 4.01 -0.03 -1.02
C GLN A 66 3.01 -0.31 -2.12
N LEU A 67 2.12 0.66 -2.33
CA LEU A 67 1.11 0.70 -3.36
C LEU A 67 1.38 1.90 -4.25
N ARG A 68 1.29 1.69 -5.55
CA ARG A 68 1.31 2.77 -6.54
C ARG A 68 -0.12 3.02 -6.96
N ILE A 69 -0.56 4.26 -6.98
CA ILE A 69 -1.86 4.66 -7.49
C ILE A 69 -1.68 5.78 -8.50
N ASP A 70 -2.15 5.56 -9.71
CA ASP A 70 -2.19 6.56 -10.77
C ASP A 70 -3.51 7.34 -10.66
N THR A 71 -3.39 8.59 -10.25
CA THR A 71 -4.55 9.50 -10.12
C THR A 71 -4.85 10.23 -11.43
N GLY A 72 -4.17 9.90 -12.52
CA GLY A 72 -4.28 10.58 -13.81
C GLY A 72 -3.59 11.95 -13.74
N ASP A 73 -4.35 12.99 -13.38
CA ASP A 73 -3.91 14.39 -13.45
C ASP A 73 -2.70 14.72 -12.56
N ALA A 74 -2.60 14.09 -11.39
CA ALA A 74 -1.44 14.25 -10.49
C ALA A 74 -0.36 13.16 -10.68
N GLY A 75 -0.62 12.22 -11.59
CA GLY A 75 0.27 11.09 -11.91
C GLY A 75 0.27 10.00 -10.84
N ILE A 76 1.39 9.25 -10.81
CA ILE A 76 1.58 8.10 -9.93
C ILE A 76 2.04 8.54 -8.55
N HIS A 77 1.25 8.23 -7.54
CA HIS A 77 1.57 8.39 -6.13
C HIS A 77 1.97 7.06 -5.50
N ILE A 78 3.01 7.08 -4.67
CA ILE A 78 3.42 5.94 -3.86
C ILE A 78 2.84 6.13 -2.46
N VAL A 79 2.07 5.15 -2.02
CA VAL A 79 1.37 5.11 -0.74
C VAL A 79 1.83 3.86 0.01
N TRP A 80 1.99 3.95 1.33
CA TRP A 80 2.28 2.79 2.15
C TRP A 80 1.01 2.02 2.49
N LEU A 81 1.05 0.67 2.41
CA LEU A 81 -0.11 -0.15 2.75
C LEU A 81 -0.49 -0.03 4.24
N ASP A 82 0.46 0.27 5.12
CA ASP A 82 0.15 0.48 6.55
C ASP A 82 -0.70 1.74 6.77
N GLU A 83 -0.56 2.74 5.90
CA GLU A 83 -1.35 3.97 5.92
C GLU A 83 -2.73 3.80 5.29
N VAL A 84 -2.96 2.73 4.51
CA VAL A 84 -4.28 2.42 3.96
C VAL A 84 -5.19 1.90 5.06
N GLU A 85 -6.16 2.72 5.45
CA GLU A 85 -7.17 2.34 6.44
C GLU A 85 -8.22 1.43 5.81
N ARG A 86 -8.73 1.83 4.63
CA ARG A 86 -9.70 1.08 3.84
C ARG A 86 -9.59 1.47 2.37
N PHE A 87 -10.13 0.64 1.49
CA PHE A 87 -10.26 0.94 0.06
C PHE A 87 -11.66 0.59 -0.43
N VAL A 88 -12.13 1.29 -1.45
CA VAL A 88 -13.38 1.00 -2.16
C VAL A 88 -13.04 0.69 -3.60
N ARG A 89 -13.51 -0.46 -4.10
CA ARG A 89 -13.36 -0.81 -5.51
C ARG A 89 -14.43 -0.05 -6.30
N LEU A 90 -13.99 0.82 -7.20
CA LEU A 90 -14.90 1.57 -8.08
C LEU A 90 -15.25 0.78 -9.34
N GLY A 91 -14.53 -0.31 -9.61
CA GLY A 91 -14.76 -1.23 -10.72
C GLY A 91 -13.94 -0.87 -11.95
N SER A 92 -13.63 -1.89 -12.75
CA SER A 92 -13.21 -1.75 -14.14
C SER A 92 -14.48 -1.82 -15.00
N CYS A 93 -14.83 -0.73 -15.69
CA CYS A 93 -15.91 -0.75 -16.67
C CYS A 93 -15.54 -1.57 -17.90
#